data_AF-A0A7C2WHQ6-F1
#
_entry.id   AF-A0A7C2WHQ6-F1
#
_cell.length_a   1.000
_cell.length_b   1.000
_cell.length_c   1.000
_cell.angle_alpha   90.00
_cell.angle_beta   90.00
_cell.angle_gamma   90.00
#
_symmetry.space_group_name_H-M   'P 1'
#
loop_
_entity.id
_entity.type
_entity.pdbx_description
1 polymer ?
#
loop_
_entity_poly.entity_id
_entity_poly.type
_entity_poly.pdbx_seq_one_letter_code
_entity_poly.pdbx_strand_id
1 'polypeptide(L)'
;MQRNGNPNSRGNDASQDYVFSYKLNREPESRPVYHHRPAELVRAILESLLNVVTPMKAGEDTKIDGFRWLMDTESAFQIFPEADGHSHSSKTAFYEPRIDLIKKLIESIMTMVEFEQDGQVIRVDGFRLKDLQDWLVSSTGDPREVFEYAGSHCSCDCVFCCNKGNPSSIVVDDSPNRTAEEEFEEMRTRTKYFSPEASKALFPGLGCVYEVLEHPFFMEVLHLLREKISQPFRITTNGCNLSPETVARLAELKPVYLYLSLNSSSALRRQRLMRDVEPRTAIKSLPLLRQHGIPYATVIVPWPVDSINEMLDDLSSTIAYAAGHETHLVQVNLPGYTSHFSSTGLFDLPQLWRAVVSRIRELREEHDCPIVVMPTLYEENIYQPRKNLPQILGLVKNSPANIGGLQMGDVIVRINSILIHDRPQARDLLATLQQSEARTATVGVQRGHQTLEMSLDLTRNSYPYSRDMDNYLGIVFAGTGLRTSDIESLREIIEARRVKRVLFLSSELMKPTFEQCLTESHLPDKSKYEFDIAAPKNQFFGGNILMGDLLVVQDFIDCIRDYVSQKGYRPDLVIIPSSPFNLSGWGRDLTGRVYLDIERETGIPVELLHCATMYE
;
A
#
# COMPACT_ATOMS: atom_id res chain seq x y z
N MET A 1 -48.71 23.12 -45.35
CA MET A 1 -47.70 23.78 -46.21
C MET A 1 -46.42 23.94 -45.42
N GLN A 2 -45.31 23.60 -46.05
CA GLN A 2 -43.99 23.30 -45.48
C GLN A 2 -43.19 24.51 -44.97
N ARG A 3 -42.17 24.17 -44.14
CA ARG A 3 -40.79 24.73 -43.97
C ARG A 3 -40.54 25.30 -42.57
N ASN A 4 -39.83 24.57 -41.70
CA ASN A 4 -38.38 24.32 -41.60
C ASN A 4 -37.67 25.35 -40.70
N GLY A 5 -37.04 24.85 -39.64
CA GLY A 5 -36.07 25.60 -38.84
C GLY A 5 -35.95 25.06 -37.42
N ASN A 6 -35.35 23.89 -37.25
CA ASN A 6 -34.88 23.42 -35.94
C ASN A 6 -33.34 23.41 -35.96
N PRO A 7 -32.67 24.27 -35.17
CA PRO A 7 -31.26 24.10 -34.85
C PRO A 7 -31.11 23.97 -33.34
N ASN A 8 -31.01 22.74 -32.84
CA ASN A 8 -30.27 22.45 -31.61
C ASN A 8 -29.86 20.98 -31.58
N SER A 9 -28.96 20.65 -32.50
CA SER A 9 -28.01 19.54 -32.35
C SER A 9 -26.67 20.15 -31.93
N ARG A 10 -26.46 20.27 -30.63
CA ARG A 10 -25.15 20.28 -29.97
C ARG A 10 -25.33 19.25 -28.86
N GLY A 11 -24.82 18.05 -28.99
CA GLY A 11 -23.40 17.75 -29.07
C GLY A 11 -23.12 16.98 -27.79
N ASN A 12 -23.19 15.65 -27.86
CA ASN A 12 -22.61 14.77 -26.86
C ASN A 12 -22.14 13.56 -27.65
N ASP A 13 -20.90 13.67 -28.13
CA ASP A 13 -20.09 12.50 -28.41
C ASP A 13 -19.72 11.89 -27.06
N ALA A 14 -20.73 11.36 -26.37
CA ALA A 14 -20.57 10.65 -25.12
C ALA A 14 -20.28 9.21 -25.51
N SER A 15 -18.99 8.87 -25.60
CA SER A 15 -18.59 7.47 -25.43
C SER A 15 -19.28 6.98 -24.16
N GLN A 16 -20.10 5.94 -24.27
CA GLN A 16 -20.83 5.39 -23.14
C GLN A 16 -19.81 5.00 -22.06
N ASP A 17 -19.99 5.51 -20.84
CA ASP A 17 -19.12 5.15 -19.72
C ASP A 17 -19.17 3.63 -19.49
N TYR A 18 -18.06 3.06 -19.01
CA TYR A 18 -17.99 1.67 -18.58
C TYR A 18 -19.06 1.38 -17.52
N VAL A 19 -19.75 0.25 -17.68
CA VAL A 19 -20.90 -0.09 -16.85
C VAL A 19 -20.45 -0.91 -15.64
N PHE A 20 -20.34 -0.23 -14.49
CA PHE A 20 -20.11 -0.89 -13.21
C PHE A 20 -21.37 -1.63 -12.74
N SER A 21 -21.33 -2.96 -12.80
CA SER A 21 -22.45 -3.84 -12.46
C SER A 21 -22.08 -4.86 -11.38
N TYR A 22 -23.05 -5.19 -10.52
CA TYR A 22 -22.87 -6.04 -9.35
C TYR A 22 -23.94 -7.12 -9.29
N LYS A 23 -23.52 -8.36 -9.06
CA LYS A 23 -24.39 -9.53 -8.98
C LYS A 23 -25.02 -9.68 -7.58
N LEU A 24 -26.31 -9.98 -7.56
CA LEU A 24 -27.09 -10.34 -6.38
C LEU A 24 -27.10 -11.86 -6.22
N ASN A 25 -26.92 -12.33 -4.99
CA ASN A 25 -26.96 -13.74 -4.62
C ASN A 25 -28.37 -14.09 -4.09
N ARG A 26 -28.96 -15.20 -4.54
CA ARG A 26 -30.25 -15.70 -4.04
C ARG A 26 -30.03 -16.94 -3.17
N GLU A 27 -30.46 -16.88 -1.90
CA GLU A 27 -30.47 -17.91 -0.83
C GLU A 27 -29.21 -18.79 -0.62
N PRO A 28 -28.72 -18.97 0.63
CA PRO A 28 -27.33 -18.64 0.93
C PRO A 28 -26.47 -19.80 1.45
N GLU A 29 -25.16 -19.55 1.42
CA GLU A 29 -24.10 -20.24 2.17
C GLU A 29 -24.24 -20.11 3.72
N SER A 30 -25.33 -19.54 4.27
CA SER A 30 -25.65 -19.57 5.72
C SER A 30 -27.17 -19.53 6.00
N ARG A 31 -27.61 -20.24 7.05
CA ARG A 31 -29.01 -20.24 7.52
C ARG A 31 -29.31 -18.96 8.33
N PRO A 32 -30.53 -18.40 8.24
CA PRO A 32 -30.88 -17.19 8.99
C PRO A 32 -30.72 -17.41 10.50
N VAL A 33 -30.16 -16.41 11.20
CA VAL A 33 -29.92 -16.46 12.66
C VAL A 33 -31.26 -16.54 13.40
N TYR A 34 -32.24 -15.75 12.96
CA TYR A 34 -33.60 -15.78 13.50
C TYR A 34 -34.58 -16.41 12.52
N HIS A 35 -35.43 -17.32 13.02
CA HIS A 35 -36.55 -17.85 12.24
C HIS A 35 -37.59 -16.78 11.86
N HIS A 36 -37.65 -15.68 12.61
CA HIS A 36 -38.57 -14.57 12.35
C HIS A 36 -38.01 -13.66 11.24
N ARG A 37 -38.47 -13.86 9.99
CA ARG A 37 -37.96 -13.15 8.80
C ARG A 37 -37.89 -11.61 8.95
N PRO A 38 -38.89 -10.91 9.53
CA PRO A 38 -38.76 -9.47 9.75
C PRO A 38 -37.67 -9.09 10.76
N ALA A 39 -37.40 -9.93 11.76
CA ALA A 39 -36.32 -9.68 12.72
C ALA A 39 -34.96 -9.91 12.05
N GLU A 40 -34.84 -10.95 11.23
CA GLU A 40 -33.63 -11.21 10.44
C GLU A 40 -33.33 -10.07 9.45
N LEU A 41 -34.36 -9.54 8.79
CA LEU A 41 -34.25 -8.36 7.93
C LEU A 41 -33.69 -7.16 8.71
N VAL A 42 -34.30 -6.81 9.86
CA VAL A 42 -33.85 -5.68 10.67
C VAL A 42 -32.43 -5.91 11.18
N ARG A 43 -32.10 -7.12 11.63
CA ARG A 43 -30.75 -7.53 12.06
C ARG A 43 -29.73 -7.28 10.95
N ALA A 44 -29.94 -7.82 9.75
CA ALA A 44 -29.02 -7.70 8.62
C ALA A 44 -28.83 -6.25 8.15
N ILE A 45 -29.90 -5.44 8.17
CA ILE A 45 -29.83 -4.01 7.88
C ILE A 45 -28.98 -3.28 8.92
N LEU A 46 -29.27 -3.49 10.22
CA LEU A 46 -28.53 -2.84 11.30
C LEU A 46 -27.06 -3.25 11.31
N GLU A 47 -26.75 -4.53 11.12
CA GLU A 47 -25.39 -5.04 10.99
C GLU A 47 -24.64 -4.31 9.85
N SER A 48 -25.26 -4.24 8.68
CA SER A 48 -24.65 -3.59 7.51
C SER A 48 -24.42 -2.09 7.72
N LEU A 49 -25.35 -1.41 8.38
CA LEU A 49 -25.21 0.01 8.74
C LEU A 49 -24.09 0.22 9.76
N LEU A 50 -24.04 -0.58 10.83
CA LEU A 50 -23.02 -0.47 11.89
C LEU A 50 -21.61 -0.87 11.43
N ASN A 51 -21.48 -1.43 10.22
CA ASN A 51 -20.21 -1.67 9.55
C ASN A 51 -19.74 -0.46 8.71
N VAL A 52 -20.54 0.60 8.62
CA VAL A 52 -20.25 1.83 7.87
C VAL A 52 -20.30 3.07 8.78
N VAL A 53 -21.09 3.03 9.87
CA VAL A 53 -21.24 4.15 10.80
C VAL A 53 -21.04 3.73 12.25
N THR A 54 -20.50 4.65 13.06
CA THR A 54 -20.42 4.54 14.52
C THR A 54 -21.51 5.40 15.16
N PRO A 55 -22.49 4.81 15.87
CA PRO A 55 -23.49 5.58 16.60
C PRO A 55 -22.87 6.39 17.73
N MET A 56 -23.44 7.57 18.03
CA MET A 56 -22.98 8.42 19.12
C MET A 56 -24.12 8.75 20.10
N LYS A 57 -23.81 8.82 21.39
CA LYS A 57 -24.70 9.28 22.47
C LYS A 57 -24.03 10.43 23.20
N ALA A 58 -24.66 11.60 23.16
CA ALA A 58 -24.12 12.83 23.77
C ALA A 58 -22.70 13.20 23.31
N GLY A 59 -22.35 12.89 22.06
CA GLY A 59 -21.03 13.17 21.50
C GLY A 59 -19.98 12.10 21.79
N GLU A 60 -20.34 10.99 22.45
CA GLU A 60 -19.47 9.85 22.68
C GLU A 60 -19.89 8.65 21.83
N ASP A 61 -18.92 7.95 21.26
CA ASP A 61 -19.15 6.71 20.51
C ASP A 61 -19.88 5.68 21.38
N THR A 62 -20.90 5.04 20.81
CA THR A 62 -21.79 4.12 21.51
C THR A 62 -21.88 2.80 20.76
N LYS A 63 -21.52 1.73 21.47
CA LYS A 63 -21.67 0.37 20.98
C LYS A 63 -23.14 -0.05 21.02
N ILE A 64 -23.62 -0.55 19.89
CA ILE A 64 -24.95 -1.14 19.75
C ILE A 64 -24.76 -2.63 19.46
N ASP A 65 -25.32 -3.48 20.31
CA ASP A 65 -25.21 -4.94 20.25
C ASP A 65 -26.54 -5.65 19.95
N GLY A 66 -27.67 -4.96 20.13
CA GLY A 66 -29.00 -5.51 19.93
C GLY A 66 -30.08 -4.48 19.66
N PHE A 67 -31.27 -4.98 19.35
CA PHE A 67 -32.48 -4.19 19.17
C PHE A 67 -33.71 -4.89 19.81
N ARG A 68 -34.78 -4.11 20.02
CA ARG A 68 -36.10 -4.58 20.47
C ARG A 68 -37.19 -3.95 19.63
N TRP A 69 -38.34 -4.60 19.56
CA TRP A 69 -39.52 -3.99 18.95
C TRP A 69 -40.14 -2.98 19.90
N LEU A 70 -40.64 -1.85 19.37
CA LEU A 70 -41.30 -0.84 20.20
C LEU A 70 -42.54 -1.40 20.93
N MET A 71 -43.23 -2.35 20.32
CA MET A 71 -44.45 -2.97 20.84
C MET A 71 -44.20 -4.27 21.61
N ASP A 72 -42.99 -4.82 21.56
CA ASP A 72 -42.59 -6.04 22.26
C ASP A 72 -41.26 -5.79 22.99
N THR A 73 -41.40 -5.47 24.28
CA THR A 73 -40.26 -5.14 25.15
C THR A 73 -39.57 -6.37 25.74
N GLU A 74 -40.17 -7.57 25.60
CA GLU A 74 -39.64 -8.82 26.15
C GLU A 74 -38.64 -9.48 25.18
N SER A 75 -38.87 -9.37 23.87
CA SER A 75 -37.95 -9.91 22.87
C SER A 75 -36.75 -8.98 22.62
N ALA A 76 -35.54 -9.46 22.92
CA ALA A 76 -34.29 -8.81 22.56
C ALA A 76 -33.58 -9.62 21.48
N PHE A 77 -33.19 -8.95 20.40
CA PHE A 77 -32.48 -9.54 19.27
C PHE A 77 -31.05 -8.98 19.25
N GLN A 78 -30.06 -9.85 19.22
CA GLN A 78 -28.67 -9.48 18.94
C GLN A 78 -28.52 -9.13 17.46
N ILE A 79 -27.71 -8.11 17.18
CA ILE A 79 -27.37 -7.69 15.81
C ILE A 79 -26.25 -8.57 15.25
N PHE A 80 -25.20 -8.75 16.05
CA PHE A 80 -24.04 -9.57 15.74
C PHE A 80 -24.17 -10.90 16.49
N PRO A 81 -24.40 -12.03 15.81
CA PRO A 81 -24.41 -13.34 16.47
C PRO A 81 -23.01 -13.67 17.04
N GLU A 82 -22.94 -14.51 18.08
CA GLU A 82 -21.64 -15.09 18.51
C GLU A 82 -20.97 -15.76 17.30
N ALA A 83 -19.69 -15.47 17.12
CA ALA A 83 -18.96 -15.69 15.87
C ALA A 83 -18.89 -17.19 15.49
N ASP A 84 -19.80 -17.65 14.65
CA ASP A 84 -19.41 -18.64 13.65
C ASP A 84 -18.45 -17.93 12.69
N GLY A 85 -17.19 -18.38 12.75
CA GLY A 85 -16.08 -17.76 12.04
C GLY A 85 -16.35 -17.58 10.55
N HIS A 86 -15.85 -16.45 10.05
CA HIS A 86 -15.69 -16.15 8.62
C HIS A 86 -16.96 -15.72 7.87
N SER A 87 -17.46 -14.52 8.19
CA SER A 87 -18.21 -13.75 7.21
C SER A 87 -17.23 -13.22 6.15
N HIS A 88 -17.14 -13.91 5.03
CA HIS A 88 -16.43 -13.42 3.84
C HIS A 88 -17.20 -12.19 3.30
N SER A 89 -16.68 -11.00 3.56
CA SER A 89 -17.23 -9.79 2.93
C SER A 89 -16.90 -9.78 1.44
N SER A 90 -17.81 -9.23 0.61
CA SER A 90 -17.60 -9.20 -0.84
C SER A 90 -16.42 -8.30 -1.21
N LYS A 91 -15.78 -8.58 -2.35
CA LYS A 91 -14.62 -7.82 -2.89
C LYS A 91 -14.88 -6.29 -2.92
N THR A 92 -16.10 -5.89 -3.28
CA THR A 92 -16.54 -4.50 -3.31
C THR A 92 -16.67 -3.88 -1.92
N ALA A 93 -17.01 -4.68 -0.90
CA ALA A 93 -17.19 -4.21 0.47
C ALA A 93 -15.89 -3.65 1.08
N PHE A 94 -14.74 -4.13 0.61
CA PHE A 94 -13.45 -3.62 1.07
C PHE A 94 -13.30 -2.13 0.76
N TYR A 95 -13.50 -1.70 -0.49
CA TYR A 95 -13.24 -0.32 -0.95
C TYR A 95 -14.46 0.59 -0.97
N GLU A 96 -15.62 0.03 -1.25
CA GLU A 96 -16.85 0.79 -1.33
C GLU A 96 -17.98 0.02 -0.63
N PRO A 97 -17.97 -0.02 0.72
CA PRO A 97 -18.95 -0.74 1.51
C PRO A 97 -20.37 -0.21 1.33
N ARG A 98 -20.56 1.01 0.78
CA ARG A 98 -21.92 1.49 0.44
C ARG A 98 -22.54 0.66 -0.69
N ILE A 99 -21.74 0.16 -1.64
CA ILE A 99 -22.24 -0.73 -2.70
C ILE A 99 -22.62 -2.09 -2.11
N ASP A 100 -21.82 -2.63 -1.19
CA ASP A 100 -22.16 -3.87 -0.48
C ASP A 100 -23.40 -3.70 0.43
N LEU A 101 -23.54 -2.54 1.08
CA LEU A 101 -24.75 -2.18 1.82
C LEU A 101 -25.96 -2.19 0.89
N ILE A 102 -25.92 -1.51 -0.26
CA ILE A 102 -27.02 -1.52 -1.24
C ILE A 102 -27.33 -2.95 -1.69
N LYS A 103 -26.30 -3.74 -2.00
CA LYS A 103 -26.43 -5.16 -2.36
C LYS A 103 -27.21 -5.92 -1.27
N LYS A 104 -26.74 -5.88 -0.02
CA LYS A 104 -27.37 -6.56 1.12
C LYS A 104 -28.79 -6.08 1.39
N LEU A 105 -29.06 -4.78 1.24
CA LEU A 105 -30.40 -4.22 1.37
C LEU A 105 -31.34 -4.80 0.31
N ILE A 106 -30.91 -4.85 -0.96
CA ILE A 106 -31.70 -5.43 -2.05
C ILE A 106 -31.93 -6.92 -1.80
N GLU A 107 -30.87 -7.68 -1.48
CA GLU A 107 -30.96 -9.11 -1.17
C GLU A 107 -31.91 -9.38 0.00
N SER A 108 -31.86 -8.56 1.05
CA SER A 108 -32.73 -8.70 2.22
C SER A 108 -34.19 -8.39 1.87
N ILE A 109 -34.45 -7.35 1.07
CA ILE A 109 -35.80 -7.04 0.56
C ILE A 109 -36.34 -8.19 -0.29
N MET A 110 -35.50 -8.79 -1.14
CA MET A 110 -35.87 -9.94 -1.99
C MET A 110 -36.31 -11.18 -1.20
N THR A 111 -36.00 -11.28 0.10
CA THR A 111 -36.51 -12.36 0.95
C THR A 111 -37.98 -12.19 1.35
N MET A 112 -38.52 -10.98 1.17
CA MET A 112 -39.85 -10.58 1.63
C MET A 112 -40.81 -10.24 0.49
N VAL A 113 -40.30 -9.87 -0.70
CA VAL A 113 -41.12 -9.39 -1.83
C VAL A 113 -40.67 -9.98 -3.17
N GLU A 114 -41.59 -9.99 -4.14
CA GLU A 114 -41.31 -10.28 -5.55
C GLU A 114 -41.30 -8.98 -6.35
N PHE A 115 -40.36 -8.84 -7.29
CA PHE A 115 -40.31 -7.69 -8.20
C PHE A 115 -41.17 -7.96 -9.44
N GLU A 116 -41.92 -6.97 -9.91
CA GLU A 116 -42.76 -7.07 -11.11
C GLU A 116 -42.40 -6.00 -12.16
N GLN A 117 -42.54 -6.35 -13.43
CA GLN A 117 -42.54 -5.44 -14.57
C GLN A 117 -43.79 -5.72 -15.42
N ASP A 118 -44.60 -4.70 -15.66
CA ASP A 118 -45.86 -4.81 -16.42
C ASP A 118 -46.80 -5.93 -15.91
N GLY A 119 -46.86 -6.10 -14.58
CA GLY A 119 -47.68 -7.12 -13.91
C GLY A 119 -47.15 -8.55 -14.01
N GLN A 120 -45.94 -8.75 -14.52
CA GLN A 120 -45.25 -10.04 -14.51
C GLN A 120 -44.10 -10.03 -13.52
N VAL A 121 -43.99 -11.08 -12.71
CA VAL A 121 -42.84 -11.27 -11.81
C VAL A 121 -41.57 -11.40 -12.63
N ILE A 122 -40.59 -10.54 -12.33
CA ILE A 122 -39.28 -10.53 -12.95
C ILE A 122 -38.20 -11.01 -11.98
N ARG A 123 -37.16 -11.62 -12.55
CA ARG A 123 -35.98 -12.03 -11.80
C ARG A 123 -34.90 -10.96 -11.92
N VAL A 124 -34.66 -10.25 -10.84
CA VAL A 124 -33.48 -9.39 -10.69
C VAL A 124 -32.31 -10.23 -10.17
N ASP A 125 -31.17 -10.14 -10.84
CA ASP A 125 -29.92 -10.84 -10.55
C ASP A 125 -28.71 -9.91 -10.38
N GLY A 126 -28.92 -8.60 -10.52
CA GLY A 126 -27.88 -7.60 -10.33
C GLY A 126 -28.40 -6.16 -10.35
N PHE A 127 -27.49 -5.22 -10.12
CA PHE A 127 -27.73 -3.78 -10.26
C PHE A 127 -26.50 -3.09 -10.85
N ARG A 128 -26.67 -1.86 -11.32
CA ARG A 128 -25.57 -1.02 -11.83
C ARG A 128 -25.58 0.35 -11.19
N LEU A 129 -24.42 1.00 -11.17
CA LEU A 129 -24.32 2.40 -10.77
C LEU A 129 -24.92 3.29 -11.86
N LYS A 130 -25.75 4.27 -11.47
CA LYS A 130 -26.46 5.16 -12.42
C LYS A 130 -25.60 6.35 -12.84
N ASP A 131 -25.21 7.17 -11.88
CA ASP A 131 -24.34 8.32 -12.08
C ASP A 131 -23.03 8.06 -11.32
N LEU A 132 -21.92 7.99 -12.05
CA LEU A 132 -20.60 7.70 -11.47
C LEU A 132 -20.03 8.89 -10.68
N GLN A 133 -20.56 10.12 -10.86
CA GLN A 133 -20.18 11.29 -10.06
C GLN A 133 -20.49 11.09 -8.57
N ASP A 134 -21.57 10.36 -8.25
CA ASP A 134 -21.97 10.06 -6.86
C ASP A 134 -21.01 9.08 -6.16
N TRP A 135 -20.11 8.44 -6.92
CA TRP A 135 -19.19 7.40 -6.47
C TRP A 135 -17.73 7.85 -6.47
N LEU A 136 -17.49 9.15 -6.60
CA LEU A 136 -16.15 9.71 -6.47
C LEU A 136 -15.69 9.66 -5.00
N VAL A 137 -14.51 9.08 -4.79
CA VAL A 137 -13.84 8.99 -3.50
C VAL A 137 -12.65 9.96 -3.46
N SER A 138 -12.09 10.17 -2.27
CA SER A 138 -10.84 10.90 -2.13
C SER A 138 -9.71 10.16 -2.85
N SER A 139 -8.96 10.88 -3.67
CA SER A 139 -7.86 10.38 -4.47
C SER A 139 -6.56 11.02 -4.02
N THR A 140 -5.47 10.27 -4.11
CA THR A 140 -4.11 10.82 -3.92
C THR A 140 -3.65 11.64 -5.13
N GLY A 141 -4.39 11.57 -6.23
CA GLY A 141 -4.01 12.15 -7.51
C GLY A 141 -2.92 11.36 -8.22
N ASP A 142 -2.60 10.14 -7.77
CA ASP A 142 -1.60 9.28 -8.38
C ASP A 142 -2.14 8.64 -9.68
N PRO A 143 -1.44 8.76 -10.82
CA PRO A 143 -1.92 8.23 -12.10
C PRO A 143 -2.07 6.70 -12.12
N ARG A 144 -1.43 6.01 -11.16
CA ARG A 144 -1.57 4.56 -10.94
C ARG A 144 -3.00 4.14 -10.63
N GLU A 145 -3.80 5.03 -10.03
CA GLU A 145 -5.24 4.82 -9.79
C GLU A 145 -6.05 4.59 -11.08
N VAL A 146 -5.44 4.81 -12.25
CA VAL A 146 -6.03 4.57 -13.57
C VAL A 146 -5.29 3.49 -14.34
N PHE A 147 -3.97 3.58 -14.50
CA PHE A 147 -3.26 2.68 -15.42
C PHE A 147 -2.91 1.32 -14.81
N GLU A 148 -2.95 1.13 -13.49
CA GLU A 148 -2.65 -0.18 -12.88
C GLU A 148 -3.68 -1.26 -13.24
N TYR A 149 -4.87 -0.86 -13.72
CA TYR A 149 -5.88 -1.77 -14.28
C TYR A 149 -5.44 -2.44 -15.58
N ALA A 150 -4.37 -1.94 -16.22
CA ALA A 150 -3.71 -2.64 -17.33
C ALA A 150 -2.95 -3.89 -16.86
N GLY A 151 -2.68 -4.02 -15.55
CA GLY A 151 -1.88 -5.10 -15.00
C GLY A 151 -2.66 -6.40 -14.76
N SER A 152 -3.60 -6.79 -15.63
CA SER A 152 -4.38 -8.04 -15.46
C SER A 152 -3.62 -9.30 -15.90
N HIS A 153 -2.56 -9.14 -16.71
CA HIS A 153 -1.77 -10.23 -17.27
C HIS A 153 -0.27 -10.06 -17.01
N CYS A 154 0.49 -11.16 -17.12
CA CYS A 154 1.94 -11.17 -16.97
C CYS A 154 2.61 -12.00 -18.04
N SER A 155 3.68 -11.48 -18.64
CA SER A 155 4.57 -12.22 -19.56
C SER A 155 5.62 -13.09 -18.84
N CYS A 156 5.77 -12.94 -17.52
CA CYS A 156 6.68 -13.72 -16.69
C CYS A 156 5.94 -14.66 -15.73
N ASP A 157 6.61 -15.74 -15.32
CA ASP A 157 6.10 -16.70 -14.34
C ASP A 157 7.13 -16.90 -13.19
N CYS A 158 7.49 -15.79 -12.54
CA CYS A 158 8.59 -15.76 -11.57
C CYS A 158 8.43 -16.79 -10.44
N VAL A 159 9.52 -17.46 -10.09
CA VAL A 159 9.55 -18.48 -9.02
C VAL A 159 9.36 -17.90 -7.62
N PHE A 160 9.41 -16.58 -7.48
CA PHE A 160 9.22 -15.84 -6.22
C PHE A 160 8.06 -14.84 -6.30
N CYS A 161 7.19 -14.95 -7.31
CA CYS A 161 6.09 -14.02 -7.52
C CYS A 161 5.16 -14.00 -6.30
N CYS A 162 4.97 -12.82 -5.69
CA CYS A 162 4.08 -12.65 -4.54
C CYS A 162 2.63 -13.03 -4.86
N ASN A 163 2.17 -12.82 -6.10
CA ASN A 163 0.81 -13.15 -6.53
C ASN A 163 0.51 -14.66 -6.44
N LYS A 164 1.53 -15.54 -6.50
CA LYS A 164 1.38 -16.99 -6.28
C LYS A 164 1.14 -17.36 -4.82
N GLY A 165 1.49 -16.46 -3.89
CA GLY A 165 1.36 -16.64 -2.45
C GLY A 165 0.13 -15.98 -1.86
N ASN A 166 -0.77 -15.39 -2.65
CA ASN A 166 -1.96 -14.75 -2.11
C ASN A 166 -2.95 -15.81 -1.60
N PRO A 167 -3.42 -15.75 -0.34
CA PRO A 167 -4.53 -16.56 0.14
C PRO A 167 -5.76 -16.43 -0.77
N SER A 168 -6.50 -17.53 -0.96
CA SER A 168 -7.73 -17.53 -1.77
C SER A 168 -8.84 -16.62 -1.24
N SER A 169 -8.78 -16.27 0.04
CA SER A 169 -9.70 -15.33 0.69
C SER A 169 -9.34 -13.87 0.46
N ILE A 170 -8.17 -13.56 -0.11
CA ILE A 170 -7.86 -12.19 -0.50
C ILE A 170 -8.71 -11.79 -1.69
N VAL A 171 -9.22 -10.58 -1.61
CA VAL A 171 -9.88 -9.90 -2.70
C VAL A 171 -8.86 -9.65 -3.82
N VAL A 172 -8.72 -10.58 -4.75
CA VAL A 172 -8.02 -10.39 -6.03
C VAL A 172 -9.09 -10.39 -7.11
N ASP A 173 -9.07 -9.47 -8.08
CA ASP A 173 -10.02 -9.54 -9.20
C ASP A 173 -9.85 -10.89 -9.92
N ASP A 174 -10.87 -11.75 -9.79
CA ASP A 174 -11.00 -13.00 -10.53
C ASP A 174 -11.99 -12.73 -11.66
N SER A 175 -11.71 -11.75 -12.51
CA SER A 175 -12.47 -11.53 -13.75
C SER A 175 -11.70 -12.11 -14.94
N PRO A 176 -11.54 -13.45 -15.05
CA PRO A 176 -10.73 -14.09 -16.09
C PRO A 176 -11.31 -13.96 -17.51
N ASN A 177 -12.39 -13.20 -17.71
CA ASN A 177 -13.15 -13.18 -18.95
C ASN A 177 -13.32 -11.77 -19.56
N ARG A 178 -12.64 -10.75 -19.02
CA ARG A 178 -12.68 -9.43 -19.65
C ARG A 178 -11.78 -9.39 -20.87
N THR A 179 -12.25 -8.74 -21.93
CA THR A 179 -11.38 -8.48 -23.07
C THR A 179 -10.51 -7.25 -22.80
N ALA A 180 -9.37 -7.13 -23.48
CA ALA A 180 -8.51 -5.96 -23.38
C ALA A 180 -9.25 -4.65 -23.74
N GLU A 181 -10.26 -4.72 -24.61
CA GLU A 181 -11.14 -3.59 -24.93
C GLU A 181 -12.03 -3.22 -23.74
N GLU A 182 -12.61 -4.19 -23.03
CA GLU A 182 -13.41 -3.91 -21.83
C GLU A 182 -12.57 -3.35 -20.68
N GLU A 183 -11.34 -3.82 -20.51
CA GLU A 183 -10.35 -3.26 -19.57
C GLU A 183 -9.99 -1.82 -19.97
N PHE A 184 -9.74 -1.59 -21.26
CA PHE A 184 -9.46 -0.25 -21.78
C PHE A 184 -10.63 0.72 -21.60
N GLU A 185 -11.87 0.32 -21.85
CA GLU A 185 -13.05 1.17 -21.64
C GLU A 185 -13.25 1.54 -20.16
N GLU A 186 -12.94 0.63 -19.23
CA GLU A 186 -12.90 1.00 -17.80
C GLU A 186 -11.79 2.02 -17.54
N MET A 187 -10.56 1.81 -18.04
CA MET A 187 -9.47 2.77 -17.85
C MET A 187 -9.78 4.14 -18.46
N ARG A 188 -10.45 4.19 -19.62
CA ARG A 188 -10.94 5.45 -20.22
C ARG A 188 -11.98 6.13 -19.33
N THR A 189 -12.92 5.35 -18.79
CA THR A 189 -13.92 5.86 -17.85
C THR A 189 -13.25 6.38 -16.58
N ARG A 190 -12.31 5.64 -15.98
CA ARG A 190 -11.51 6.10 -14.84
C ARG A 190 -10.75 7.37 -15.17
N THR A 191 -10.11 7.45 -16.34
CA THR A 191 -9.44 8.67 -16.82
C THR A 191 -10.41 9.85 -16.90
N LYS A 192 -11.64 9.65 -17.37
CA LYS A 192 -12.68 10.71 -17.45
C LYS A 192 -12.99 11.29 -16.06
N TYR A 193 -13.17 10.43 -15.06
CA TYR A 193 -13.54 10.80 -13.68
C TYR A 193 -12.35 11.08 -12.74
N PHE A 194 -11.13 10.87 -13.21
CA PHE A 194 -9.91 11.20 -12.48
C PHE A 194 -9.63 12.71 -12.55
N SER A 195 -9.57 13.35 -11.38
CA SER A 195 -9.20 14.76 -11.20
C SER A 195 -8.27 14.91 -9.98
N PRO A 196 -6.95 14.97 -10.22
CA PRO A 196 -5.98 15.25 -9.17
C PRO A 196 -6.21 16.60 -8.48
N GLU A 197 -6.62 17.64 -9.23
CA GLU A 197 -6.85 18.99 -8.68
C GLU A 197 -8.00 19.01 -7.68
N ALA A 198 -9.05 18.22 -7.93
CA ALA A 198 -10.16 18.05 -6.99
C ALA A 198 -9.86 17.00 -5.91
N SER A 199 -8.72 16.28 -6.01
CA SER A 199 -8.41 15.09 -5.20
C SER A 199 -9.54 14.07 -5.23
N LYS A 200 -10.10 13.82 -6.43
CA LYS A 200 -11.21 12.89 -6.66
C LYS A 200 -10.92 11.91 -7.79
N ALA A 201 -11.32 10.67 -7.58
CA ALA A 201 -11.32 9.60 -8.57
C ALA A 201 -12.47 8.63 -8.31
N LEU A 202 -12.70 7.69 -9.22
CA LEU A 202 -13.59 6.55 -8.92
C LEU A 202 -12.96 5.67 -7.85
N PHE A 203 -13.81 5.01 -7.07
CA PHE A 203 -13.38 4.02 -6.09
C PHE A 203 -12.42 2.98 -6.73
N PRO A 204 -11.40 2.53 -5.98
CA PRO A 204 -10.49 1.51 -6.47
C PRO A 204 -11.18 0.14 -6.55
N GLY A 205 -10.76 -0.67 -7.52
CA GLY A 205 -10.98 -2.11 -7.58
C GLY A 205 -9.66 -2.82 -7.31
N LEU A 206 -9.67 -3.87 -6.50
CA LEU A 206 -8.47 -4.69 -6.26
C LEU A 206 -8.27 -5.64 -7.42
N GLY A 207 -7.29 -5.34 -8.28
CA GLY A 207 -6.61 -6.33 -9.09
C GLY A 207 -5.24 -6.63 -8.51
N CYS A 208 -4.75 -7.86 -8.65
CA CYS A 208 -3.31 -8.06 -8.59
C CYS A 208 -2.70 -7.28 -9.76
N VAL A 209 -1.86 -6.29 -9.47
CA VAL A 209 -1.12 -5.61 -10.53
C VAL A 209 0.02 -6.53 -10.95
N TYR A 210 -0.11 -7.12 -12.14
CA TYR A 210 0.91 -7.93 -12.79
C TYR A 210 1.83 -7.04 -13.65
N GLU A 211 1.81 -7.17 -14.98
CA GLU A 211 2.67 -6.43 -15.90
C GLU A 211 1.84 -5.46 -16.73
N VAL A 212 1.92 -4.17 -16.42
CA VAL A 212 1.14 -3.15 -17.14
C VAL A 212 1.60 -2.96 -18.59
N LEU A 213 2.89 -3.20 -18.91
CA LEU A 213 3.38 -3.10 -20.29
C LEU A 213 2.94 -4.27 -21.18
N GLU A 214 2.27 -5.30 -20.63
CA GLU A 214 1.69 -6.39 -21.40
C GLU A 214 0.38 -5.97 -22.08
N HIS A 215 -0.33 -5.00 -21.51
CA HIS A 215 -1.64 -4.60 -22.01
C HIS A 215 -1.52 -3.83 -23.35
N PRO A 216 -2.26 -4.24 -24.40
CA PRO A 216 -2.10 -3.69 -25.75
C PRO A 216 -2.43 -2.20 -25.86
N PHE A 217 -3.31 -1.69 -24.99
CA PHE A 217 -3.70 -0.27 -24.97
C PHE A 217 -2.99 0.57 -23.89
N PHE A 218 -1.93 0.05 -23.26
CA PHE A 218 -1.30 0.73 -22.13
C PHE A 218 -0.76 2.12 -22.51
N MET A 219 -0.14 2.24 -23.68
CA MET A 219 0.45 3.50 -24.14
C MET A 219 -0.63 4.55 -24.43
N GLU A 220 -1.77 4.11 -24.95
CA GLU A 220 -2.94 4.93 -25.25
C GLU A 220 -3.53 5.48 -23.95
N VAL A 221 -3.62 4.68 -22.89
CA VAL A 221 -4.02 5.13 -21.55
C VAL A 221 -3.06 6.19 -21.01
N LEU A 222 -1.74 5.97 -21.14
CA LEU A 222 -0.75 6.97 -20.70
C LEU A 222 -0.86 8.30 -21.48
N HIS A 223 -1.13 8.26 -22.78
CA HIS A 223 -1.38 9.46 -23.57
C HIS A 223 -2.62 10.21 -23.06
N LEU A 224 -3.74 9.51 -22.84
CA LEU A 224 -4.98 10.11 -22.30
C LEU A 224 -4.76 10.73 -20.92
N LEU A 225 -3.97 10.09 -20.07
CA LEU A 225 -3.60 10.66 -18.77
C LEU A 225 -2.70 11.89 -18.91
N ARG A 226 -1.70 11.85 -19.80
CA ARG A 226 -0.75 12.95 -20.00
C ARG A 226 -1.41 14.23 -20.53
N GLU A 227 -2.52 14.10 -21.27
CA GLU A 227 -3.34 15.25 -21.68
C GLU A 227 -3.99 15.97 -20.48
N LYS A 228 -4.19 15.27 -19.36
CA LYS A 228 -4.80 15.81 -18.15
C LYS A 228 -3.78 16.23 -17.10
N ILE A 229 -2.62 15.58 -17.01
CA ILE A 229 -1.71 15.73 -15.87
C ILE A 229 -0.25 15.86 -16.28
N SER A 230 0.50 16.66 -15.54
CA SER A 230 1.96 16.81 -15.67
C SER A 230 2.76 15.92 -14.72
N GLN A 231 2.09 15.23 -13.79
CA GLN A 231 2.74 14.40 -12.78
C GLN A 231 3.59 13.27 -13.39
N PRO A 232 4.68 12.86 -12.73
CA PRO A 232 5.45 11.68 -13.08
C PRO A 232 4.63 10.40 -13.27
N PHE A 233 4.86 9.68 -14.37
CA PHE A 233 4.43 8.27 -14.45
C PHE A 233 5.49 7.39 -13.79
N ARG A 234 5.16 6.76 -12.67
CA ARG A 234 6.02 5.78 -11.99
C ARG A 234 5.51 4.37 -12.29
N ILE A 235 6.21 3.66 -13.17
CA ILE A 235 5.74 2.41 -13.76
C ILE A 235 6.61 1.26 -13.24
N THR A 236 5.99 0.23 -12.67
CA THR A 236 6.67 -1.03 -12.33
C THR A 236 6.56 -1.99 -13.51
N THR A 237 7.68 -2.60 -13.91
CA THR A 237 7.72 -3.56 -15.02
C THR A 237 8.78 -4.62 -14.83
N ASN A 238 8.54 -5.82 -15.35
CA ASN A 238 9.47 -6.94 -15.49
C ASN A 238 10.47 -6.72 -16.64
N GLY A 239 10.21 -5.77 -17.53
CA GLY A 239 11.07 -5.36 -18.63
C GLY A 239 10.98 -6.18 -19.92
N CYS A 240 10.12 -7.20 -19.99
CA CYS A 240 9.97 -8.06 -21.17
C CYS A 240 9.52 -7.27 -22.41
N ASN A 241 8.70 -6.23 -22.23
CA ASN A 241 8.20 -5.40 -23.33
C ASN A 241 8.93 -4.06 -23.50
N LEU A 242 10.10 -3.88 -22.88
CA LEU A 242 10.96 -2.69 -23.04
C LEU A 242 11.80 -2.77 -24.32
N SER A 243 11.13 -2.95 -25.46
CA SER A 243 11.74 -2.86 -26.79
C SER A 243 12.24 -1.43 -27.06
N PRO A 244 13.15 -1.24 -28.05
CA PRO A 244 13.56 0.10 -28.46
C PRO A 244 12.39 1.02 -28.84
N GLU A 245 11.35 0.46 -29.48
CA GLU A 245 10.14 1.21 -29.85
C GLU A 245 9.35 1.63 -28.60
N THR A 246 9.11 0.70 -27.67
CA THR A 246 8.40 0.99 -26.41
C THR A 246 9.13 2.06 -25.61
N VAL A 247 10.45 1.95 -25.47
CA VAL A 247 11.27 2.94 -24.75
C VAL A 247 11.21 4.31 -25.43
N ALA A 248 11.23 4.36 -26.77
CA ALA A 248 11.08 5.62 -27.50
C ALA A 248 9.71 6.26 -27.25
N ARG A 249 8.62 5.49 -27.32
CA ARG A 249 7.27 6.01 -27.02
C ARG A 249 7.12 6.45 -25.56
N LEU A 250 7.70 5.72 -24.60
CA LEU A 250 7.72 6.14 -23.18
C LEU A 250 8.49 7.45 -22.99
N ALA A 251 9.56 7.67 -23.75
CA ALA A 251 10.34 8.91 -23.69
C ALA A 251 9.56 10.14 -24.17
N GLU A 252 8.56 9.98 -25.04
CA GLU A 252 7.65 11.04 -25.47
C GLU A 252 6.67 11.46 -24.36
N LEU A 253 6.44 10.60 -23.38
CA LEU A 253 5.49 10.78 -22.27
C LEU A 253 6.13 11.33 -20.98
N LYS A 254 7.39 11.77 -21.05
CA LYS A 254 8.11 12.31 -19.89
C LYS A 254 7.30 13.40 -19.16
N PRO A 255 7.38 13.47 -17.83
CA PRO A 255 8.26 12.69 -16.94
C PRO A 255 7.82 11.23 -16.69
N VAL A 256 8.75 10.28 -16.84
CA VAL A 256 8.54 8.83 -16.61
C VAL A 256 9.69 8.26 -15.76
N TYR A 257 9.38 7.41 -14.78
CA TYR A 257 10.32 6.62 -13.97
C TYR A 257 9.93 5.15 -14.02
N LEU A 258 10.91 4.27 -14.17
CA LEU A 258 10.67 2.83 -14.17
C LEU A 258 11.22 2.17 -12.89
N TYR A 259 10.40 1.36 -12.23
CA TYR A 259 10.87 0.33 -11.31
C TYR A 259 11.04 -0.96 -12.11
N LEU A 260 12.26 -1.20 -12.60
CA LEU A 260 12.57 -2.34 -13.45
C LEU A 260 12.95 -3.55 -12.60
N SER A 261 12.07 -4.55 -12.56
CA SER A 261 12.29 -5.85 -11.91
C SER A 261 13.26 -6.71 -12.72
N LEU A 262 14.54 -6.29 -12.76
CA LEU A 262 15.58 -6.97 -13.51
C LEU A 262 15.90 -8.34 -12.92
N ASN A 263 16.01 -8.42 -11.58
CA ASN A 263 16.33 -9.59 -10.76
C ASN A 263 17.64 -10.34 -11.04
N SER A 264 18.15 -10.31 -12.27
CA SER A 264 19.43 -10.91 -12.67
C SER A 264 19.89 -10.31 -14.00
N SER A 265 21.14 -9.86 -14.09
CA SER A 265 21.78 -9.48 -15.36
C SER A 265 22.26 -10.67 -16.18
N SER A 266 22.25 -11.88 -15.60
CA SER A 266 22.51 -13.14 -16.31
C SER A 266 21.25 -13.63 -17.05
N ALA A 267 21.33 -13.77 -18.37
CA ALA A 267 20.21 -14.27 -19.16
C ALA A 267 19.76 -15.68 -18.72
N LEU A 268 20.72 -16.57 -18.44
CA LEU A 268 20.43 -17.93 -17.99
C LEU A 268 19.73 -17.93 -16.63
N ARG A 269 20.26 -17.18 -15.66
CA ARG A 269 19.66 -17.15 -14.32
C ARG A 269 18.32 -16.44 -14.32
N ARG A 270 18.16 -15.35 -15.08
CA ARG A 270 16.88 -14.65 -15.22
C ARG A 270 15.82 -15.55 -15.86
N GLN A 271 16.17 -16.38 -16.84
CA GLN A 271 15.26 -17.41 -17.37
C GLN A 271 14.83 -18.42 -16.30
N ARG A 272 15.74 -18.84 -15.41
CA ARG A 272 15.39 -19.75 -14.31
C ARG A 272 14.51 -19.08 -13.24
N LEU A 273 14.83 -17.83 -12.90
CA LEU A 273 14.17 -17.05 -11.84
C LEU A 273 12.80 -16.52 -12.26
N MET A 274 12.70 -15.92 -13.44
CA MET A 274 11.51 -15.23 -13.91
C MET A 274 10.70 -16.04 -14.93
N ARG A 275 11.25 -17.15 -15.42
CA ARG A 275 10.72 -17.92 -16.56
C ARG A 275 10.52 -17.06 -17.81
N ASP A 276 11.30 -15.98 -17.93
CA ASP A 276 11.27 -15.14 -19.13
C ASP A 276 11.84 -15.90 -20.32
N VAL A 277 11.07 -15.87 -21.41
CA VAL A 277 11.39 -16.48 -22.70
C VAL A 277 12.46 -15.65 -23.44
N GLU A 278 12.49 -14.33 -23.27
CA GLU A 278 13.48 -13.44 -23.90
C GLU A 278 14.19 -12.50 -22.89
N PRO A 279 15.03 -13.03 -21.98
CA PRO A 279 15.70 -12.22 -20.94
C PRO A 279 16.53 -11.06 -21.45
N ARG A 280 17.01 -11.14 -22.70
CA ARG A 280 17.89 -10.14 -23.30
C ARG A 280 17.19 -8.80 -23.50
N THR A 281 15.88 -8.77 -23.68
CA THR A 281 15.11 -7.53 -23.87
C THR A 281 15.17 -6.69 -22.59
N ALA A 282 14.82 -7.28 -21.45
CA ALA A 282 14.92 -6.61 -20.16
C ALA A 282 16.36 -6.20 -19.81
N ILE A 283 17.35 -7.06 -20.02
CA ILE A 283 18.76 -6.77 -19.70
C ILE A 283 19.29 -5.61 -20.56
N LYS A 284 19.01 -5.61 -21.87
CA LYS A 284 19.46 -4.56 -22.79
C LYS A 284 18.64 -3.27 -22.67
N SER A 285 17.55 -3.26 -21.89
CA SER A 285 16.77 -2.04 -21.68
C SER A 285 17.54 -0.98 -20.89
N LEU A 286 18.44 -1.34 -19.98
CA LEU A 286 19.19 -0.39 -19.14
C LEU A 286 19.97 0.67 -19.96
N PRO A 287 20.84 0.30 -20.94
CA PRO A 287 21.48 1.28 -21.81
C PRO A 287 20.49 2.08 -22.66
N LEU A 288 19.36 1.49 -23.09
CA LEU A 288 18.33 2.18 -23.86
C LEU A 288 17.62 3.25 -23.04
N LEU A 289 17.24 2.94 -21.79
CA LEU A 289 16.63 3.87 -20.86
C LEU A 289 17.57 5.05 -20.59
N ARG A 290 18.85 4.78 -20.37
CA ARG A 290 19.89 5.81 -20.25
C ARG A 290 19.99 6.68 -21.49
N GLN A 291 20.06 6.07 -22.67
CA GLN A 291 20.14 6.80 -23.96
C GLN A 291 18.95 7.74 -24.15
N HIS A 292 17.75 7.30 -23.76
CA HIS A 292 16.54 8.11 -23.83
C HIS A 292 16.35 9.02 -22.61
N GLY A 293 17.27 9.03 -21.64
CA GLY A 293 17.21 9.85 -20.43
C GLY A 293 15.97 9.56 -19.57
N ILE A 294 15.57 8.29 -19.46
CA ILE A 294 14.52 7.81 -18.56
C ILE A 294 15.21 7.30 -17.28
N PRO A 295 14.99 7.93 -16.12
CA PRO A 295 15.50 7.41 -14.85
C PRO A 295 14.79 6.12 -14.45
N TYR A 296 15.53 5.19 -13.84
CA TYR A 296 14.98 3.90 -13.42
C TYR A 296 15.68 3.35 -12.18
N ALA A 297 14.89 2.73 -11.29
CA ALA A 297 15.39 1.85 -10.25
C ALA A 297 15.58 0.43 -10.81
N THR A 298 16.69 -0.21 -10.45
CA THR A 298 16.88 -1.65 -10.67
C THR A 298 16.40 -2.39 -9.44
N VAL A 299 15.33 -3.17 -9.58
CA VAL A 299 14.72 -3.95 -8.50
C VAL A 299 15.18 -5.41 -8.59
N ILE A 300 15.65 -5.94 -7.47
CA ILE A 300 16.21 -7.29 -7.35
C ILE A 300 15.60 -8.00 -6.13
N VAL A 301 15.05 -9.19 -6.34
CA VAL A 301 14.76 -10.16 -5.27
C VAL A 301 15.85 -11.24 -5.31
N PRO A 302 16.84 -11.23 -4.39
CA PRO A 302 17.89 -12.24 -4.38
C PRO A 302 17.31 -13.57 -3.87
N TRP A 303 16.71 -14.35 -4.76
CA TRP A 303 16.08 -15.62 -4.42
C TRP A 303 17.06 -16.79 -4.53
N PRO A 304 17.24 -17.61 -3.48
CA PRO A 304 18.25 -18.67 -3.44
C PRO A 304 17.79 -19.95 -4.14
N VAL A 305 17.62 -19.92 -5.48
CA VAL A 305 17.23 -21.11 -6.26
C VAL A 305 18.26 -22.23 -6.17
N ASP A 306 19.55 -21.87 -6.31
CA ASP A 306 20.65 -22.83 -6.39
C ASP A 306 21.35 -22.96 -5.02
N SER A 307 21.99 -21.87 -4.57
CA SER A 307 22.61 -21.75 -3.26
C SER A 307 22.66 -20.28 -2.85
N ILE A 308 22.91 -20.01 -1.57
CA ILE A 308 23.11 -18.64 -1.06
C ILE A 308 24.32 -17.99 -1.75
N ASN A 309 25.42 -18.72 -1.95
CA ASN A 309 26.63 -18.14 -2.56
C ASN A 309 26.39 -17.74 -4.02
N GLU A 310 25.83 -18.61 -4.85
CA GLU A 310 25.53 -18.28 -6.25
C GLU A 310 24.53 -17.12 -6.37
N MET A 311 23.59 -17.03 -5.43
CA MET A 311 22.65 -15.91 -5.35
C MET A 311 23.35 -14.59 -5.00
N LEU A 312 24.31 -14.59 -4.07
CA LEU A 312 25.07 -13.39 -3.71
C LEU A 312 26.05 -12.96 -4.81
N ASP A 313 26.65 -13.90 -5.52
CA ASP A 313 27.51 -13.62 -6.68
C ASP A 313 26.71 -12.97 -7.81
N ASP A 314 25.50 -13.49 -8.08
CA ASP A 314 24.59 -12.92 -9.08
C ASP A 314 24.04 -11.55 -8.65
N LEU A 315 23.69 -11.37 -7.37
CA LEU A 315 23.32 -10.08 -6.80
C LEU A 315 24.43 -9.05 -7.04
N SER A 316 25.67 -9.40 -6.72
CA SER A 316 26.84 -8.53 -6.92
C SER A 316 27.03 -8.17 -8.41
N SER A 317 26.96 -9.19 -9.28
CA SER A 317 27.12 -9.02 -10.73
C SER A 317 26.00 -8.17 -11.36
N THR A 318 24.78 -8.31 -10.85
CA THR A 318 23.61 -7.55 -11.32
C THR A 318 23.69 -6.09 -10.87
N ILE A 319 24.11 -5.84 -9.63
CA ILE A 319 24.34 -4.50 -9.11
C ILE A 319 25.46 -3.80 -9.89
N ALA A 320 26.60 -4.48 -10.10
CA ALA A 320 27.69 -3.94 -10.89
C ALA A 320 27.26 -3.60 -12.33
N TYR A 321 26.45 -4.47 -12.95
CA TYR A 321 25.88 -4.21 -14.27
C TYR A 321 24.97 -2.96 -14.27
N ALA A 322 24.08 -2.83 -13.28
CA ALA A 322 23.18 -1.69 -13.18
C ALA A 322 23.92 -0.38 -12.89
N ALA A 323 24.91 -0.40 -11.99
CA ALA A 323 25.79 0.72 -11.69
C ALA A 323 26.54 1.20 -12.95
N GLY A 324 27.06 0.26 -13.75
CA GLY A 324 27.72 0.55 -15.02
C GLY A 324 26.83 1.23 -16.07
N HIS A 325 25.51 1.15 -15.92
CA HIS A 325 24.52 1.79 -16.79
C HIS A 325 23.80 2.99 -16.15
N GLU A 326 24.41 3.55 -15.10
CA GLU A 326 23.92 4.76 -14.40
C GLU A 326 22.47 4.63 -13.91
N THR A 327 22.11 3.46 -13.36
CA THR A 327 20.83 3.29 -12.66
C THR A 327 20.66 4.37 -11.58
N HIS A 328 19.42 4.83 -11.40
CA HIS A 328 19.09 5.87 -10.42
C HIS A 328 19.27 5.36 -8.99
N LEU A 329 18.85 4.12 -8.75
CA LEU A 329 18.82 3.44 -7.46
C LEU A 329 18.80 1.93 -7.71
N VAL A 330 19.46 1.15 -6.87
CA VAL A 330 19.22 -0.29 -6.76
C VAL A 330 18.34 -0.55 -5.53
N GLN A 331 17.20 -1.22 -5.73
CA GLN A 331 16.35 -1.69 -4.65
C GLN A 331 16.44 -3.21 -4.54
N VAL A 332 16.81 -3.69 -3.36
CA VAL A 332 16.97 -5.11 -3.06
C VAL A 332 15.88 -5.54 -2.09
N ASN A 333 14.87 -6.22 -2.61
CA ASN A 333 13.75 -6.71 -1.81
C ASN A 333 14.13 -8.05 -1.19
N LEU A 334 14.22 -8.09 0.14
CA LEU A 334 14.56 -9.30 0.87
C LEU A 334 13.54 -10.41 0.59
N PRO A 335 13.97 -11.66 0.35
CA PRO A 335 13.06 -12.76 0.05
C PRO A 335 12.05 -13.01 1.15
N GLY A 336 10.77 -13.06 0.78
CA GLY A 336 9.66 -13.44 1.64
C GLY A 336 8.65 -14.29 0.88
N TYR A 337 7.94 -15.17 1.59
CA TYR A 337 6.87 -16.01 1.07
C TYR A 337 5.83 -16.30 2.16
N THR A 338 4.60 -16.49 1.72
CA THR A 338 3.45 -16.83 2.55
C THR A 338 3.37 -18.34 2.74
N SER A 339 2.63 -18.83 3.74
CA SER A 339 2.36 -20.28 3.87
C SER A 339 1.51 -20.82 2.71
N HIS A 340 0.81 -19.95 1.98
CA HIS A 340 0.05 -20.28 0.78
C HIS A 340 0.95 -20.51 -0.43
N PHE A 341 2.13 -19.88 -0.44
CA PHE A 341 3.15 -20.13 -1.46
C PHE A 341 3.87 -21.47 -1.25
N SER A 342 4.25 -21.75 0.01
CA SER A 342 4.89 -23.01 0.39
C SER A 342 4.49 -23.40 1.81
N SER A 343 4.03 -24.65 1.97
CA SER A 343 3.74 -25.25 3.27
C SER A 343 4.99 -25.65 4.06
N THR A 344 6.17 -25.59 3.43
CA THR A 344 7.46 -25.94 4.04
C THR A 344 8.44 -24.78 4.02
N GLY A 345 9.37 -24.78 4.97
CA GLY A 345 10.48 -23.84 5.03
C GLY A 345 11.34 -23.91 3.76
N LEU A 346 11.39 -22.83 2.96
CA LEU A 346 12.22 -22.80 1.74
C LEU A 346 13.69 -22.48 2.03
N PHE A 347 13.94 -21.67 3.06
CA PHE A 347 15.29 -21.26 3.48
C PHE A 347 15.27 -20.74 4.93
N ASP A 348 16.43 -20.73 5.57
CA ASP A 348 16.65 -20.06 6.86
C ASP A 348 16.63 -18.54 6.66
N LEU A 349 15.53 -17.90 7.07
CA LEU A 349 15.31 -16.47 6.88
C LEU A 349 16.37 -15.60 7.57
N PRO A 350 16.65 -15.75 8.89
CA PRO A 350 17.72 -14.99 9.54
C PRO A 350 19.08 -15.13 8.87
N GLN A 351 19.47 -16.35 8.46
CA GLN A 351 20.74 -16.57 7.76
C GLN A 351 20.77 -15.85 6.42
N LEU A 352 19.73 -16.05 5.60
CA LEU A 352 19.64 -15.48 4.26
C LEU A 352 19.62 -13.95 4.29
N TRP A 353 18.74 -13.36 5.09
CA TRP A 353 18.60 -11.90 5.18
C TRP A 353 19.88 -11.25 5.71
N ARG A 354 20.55 -11.84 6.72
CA ARG A 354 21.85 -11.33 7.19
C ARG A 354 22.89 -11.38 6.08
N ALA A 355 22.99 -12.49 5.34
CA ALA A 355 23.96 -12.64 4.26
C ALA A 355 23.74 -11.62 3.13
N VAL A 356 22.48 -11.41 2.73
CA VAL A 356 22.12 -10.38 1.74
C VAL A 356 22.48 -8.99 2.24
N VAL A 357 22.05 -8.59 3.44
CA VAL A 357 22.34 -7.25 3.98
C VAL A 357 23.83 -7.02 4.14
N SER A 358 24.59 -8.00 4.65
CA SER A 358 26.05 -7.89 4.75
C SER A 358 26.69 -7.64 3.39
N ARG A 359 26.30 -8.40 2.36
CA ARG A 359 26.85 -8.21 1.01
C ARG A 359 26.45 -6.86 0.41
N ILE A 360 25.23 -6.38 0.66
CA ILE A 360 24.80 -5.06 0.18
C ILE A 360 25.61 -3.94 0.84
N ARG A 361 25.94 -4.05 2.12
CA ARG A 361 26.78 -3.06 2.80
C ARG A 361 28.18 -2.97 2.18
N GLU A 362 28.78 -4.10 1.83
CA GLU A 362 30.05 -4.14 1.09
C GLU A 362 29.91 -3.48 -0.29
N LEU A 363 28.86 -3.83 -1.04
CA LEU A 363 28.63 -3.30 -2.38
C LEU A 363 28.37 -1.77 -2.41
N ARG A 364 27.87 -1.19 -1.32
CA ARG A 364 27.75 0.28 -1.18
C ARG A 364 29.10 0.99 -1.06
N GLU A 365 30.14 0.28 -0.65
CA GLU A 365 31.52 0.81 -0.64
C GLU A 365 32.18 0.66 -2.02
N GLU A 366 31.72 -0.30 -2.83
CA GLU A 366 32.26 -0.60 -4.17
C GLU A 366 31.62 0.24 -5.30
N HIS A 367 30.42 0.78 -5.09
CA HIS A 367 29.62 1.44 -6.13
C HIS A 367 29.01 2.76 -5.67
N ASP A 368 29.05 3.76 -6.56
CA ASP A 368 28.54 5.11 -6.27
C ASP A 368 27.01 5.24 -6.34
N CYS A 369 26.29 4.24 -6.89
CA CYS A 369 24.83 4.30 -6.95
C CYS A 369 24.21 3.98 -5.59
N PRO A 370 23.08 4.60 -5.21
CA PRO A 370 22.35 4.22 -4.01
C PRO A 370 21.89 2.77 -4.09
N ILE A 371 22.08 2.01 -3.00
CA ILE A 371 21.59 0.63 -2.87
C ILE A 371 20.75 0.55 -1.59
N VAL A 372 19.48 0.21 -1.71
CA VAL A 372 18.53 0.13 -0.59
C VAL A 372 18.05 -1.31 -0.43
N VAL A 373 17.91 -1.76 0.82
CA VAL A 373 17.31 -3.05 1.15
C VAL A 373 15.89 -2.81 1.66
N MET A 374 14.92 -3.59 1.18
CA MET A 374 13.54 -3.55 1.67
C MET A 374 13.16 -4.88 2.34
N PRO A 375 12.53 -4.88 3.52
CA PRO A 375 12.18 -3.71 4.34
C PRO A 375 13.42 -3.08 5.01
N THR A 376 13.51 -1.74 4.95
CA THR A 376 14.69 -0.98 5.43
C THR A 376 14.94 -1.14 6.92
N LEU A 377 13.88 -1.30 7.70
CA LEU A 377 13.93 -1.46 9.15
C LEU A 377 14.73 -2.69 9.59
N TYR A 378 14.80 -3.74 8.77
CA TYR A 378 15.59 -4.92 9.12
C TYR A 378 17.09 -4.62 9.19
N GLU A 379 17.63 -3.89 8.21
CA GLU A 379 19.04 -3.45 8.25
C GLU A 379 19.27 -2.51 9.44
N GLU A 380 18.36 -1.55 9.65
CA GLU A 380 18.45 -0.59 10.75
C GLU A 380 18.47 -1.31 12.12
N ASN A 381 17.60 -2.28 12.34
CA ASN A 381 17.52 -3.01 13.60
C ASN A 381 18.77 -3.81 13.93
N ILE A 382 19.52 -4.28 12.93
CA ILE A 382 20.72 -5.09 13.13
C ILE A 382 21.97 -4.24 13.28
N TYR A 383 22.14 -3.24 12.41
CA TYR A 383 23.42 -2.54 12.26
C TYR A 383 23.43 -1.14 12.86
N GLN A 384 22.27 -0.56 13.16
CA GLN A 384 22.21 0.80 13.71
C GLN A 384 21.93 0.78 15.21
N PRO A 385 22.86 1.30 16.04
CA PRO A 385 22.67 1.34 17.49
C PRO A 385 21.50 2.24 17.84
N ARG A 386 21.43 3.42 17.22
CA ARG A 386 20.35 4.40 17.37
C ARG A 386 19.54 4.46 16.09
N LYS A 387 18.24 4.20 16.21
CA LYS A 387 17.26 4.17 15.12
C LYS A 387 16.75 5.58 14.83
N ASN A 388 16.09 5.73 13.68
CA ASN A 388 15.45 6.98 13.24
C ASN A 388 16.43 8.14 12.95
N LEU A 389 17.73 7.85 12.84
CA LEU A 389 18.74 8.85 12.53
C LEU A 389 18.60 9.35 11.08
N PRO A 390 18.80 10.65 10.82
CA PRO A 390 18.84 11.25 9.49
C PRO A 390 20.20 10.98 8.81
N GLN A 391 20.62 9.72 8.78
CA GLN A 391 21.86 9.29 8.12
C GLN A 391 21.64 9.06 6.62
N ILE A 392 22.53 9.59 5.80
CA ILE A 392 22.52 9.40 4.36
C ILE A 392 22.94 7.97 4.03
N LEU A 393 22.02 7.19 3.45
CA LEU A 393 22.27 5.82 3.00
C LEU A 393 22.93 5.80 1.62
N GLY A 394 22.61 6.77 0.76
CA GLY A 394 23.17 6.91 -0.57
C GLY A 394 22.76 8.24 -1.20
N LEU A 395 23.39 8.57 -2.33
CA LEU A 395 23.14 9.81 -3.06
C LEU A 395 22.89 9.49 -4.53
N VAL A 396 21.78 9.97 -5.07
CA VAL A 396 21.52 9.86 -6.51
C VAL A 396 22.61 10.63 -7.26
N LYS A 397 23.24 9.96 -8.21
CA LYS A 397 24.35 10.53 -8.99
C LYS A 397 23.91 11.82 -9.67
N ASN A 398 24.77 12.83 -9.64
CA ASN A 398 24.54 14.17 -10.20
C ASN A 398 23.34 14.93 -9.62
N SER A 399 22.83 14.53 -8.45
CA SER A 399 21.87 15.33 -7.68
C SER A 399 22.53 16.55 -7.03
N PRO A 400 21.74 17.57 -6.60
CA PRO A 400 22.27 18.70 -5.84
C PRO A 400 23.05 18.26 -4.59
N ALA A 401 22.58 17.22 -3.89
CA ALA A 401 23.26 16.66 -2.73
C ALA A 401 24.60 16.02 -3.09
N ASN A 402 24.65 15.22 -4.15
CA ASN A 402 25.87 14.57 -4.64
C ASN A 402 26.91 15.60 -5.12
N ILE A 403 26.50 16.57 -5.94
CA ILE A 403 27.37 17.62 -6.46
C ILE A 403 27.86 18.55 -5.34
N GLY A 404 27.03 18.79 -4.33
CA GLY A 404 27.37 19.62 -3.16
C GLY A 404 28.33 18.97 -2.15
N GLY A 405 28.79 17.74 -2.39
CA GLY A 405 29.85 17.10 -1.59
C GLY A 405 29.35 16.37 -0.33
N LEU A 406 28.04 16.13 -0.21
CA LEU A 406 27.51 15.19 0.77
C LEU A 406 28.01 13.77 0.45
N GLN A 407 28.11 12.92 1.46
CA GLN A 407 28.62 11.56 1.34
C GLN A 407 27.73 10.55 2.07
N MET A 408 27.80 9.29 1.64
CA MET A 408 27.22 8.17 2.39
C MET A 408 27.77 8.17 3.83
N GLY A 409 26.89 7.92 4.80
CA GLY A 409 27.23 7.87 6.21
C GLY A 409 27.18 9.21 6.94
N ASP A 410 27.13 10.34 6.22
CA ASP A 410 26.88 11.66 6.82
C ASP A 410 25.56 11.65 7.58
N VAL A 411 25.57 12.19 8.81
CA VAL A 411 24.34 12.39 9.61
C VAL A 411 23.95 13.86 9.51
N ILE A 412 22.76 14.15 8.99
CA ILE A 412 22.28 15.52 8.88
C ILE A 412 21.92 16.05 10.26
N VAL A 413 22.60 17.10 10.71
CA VAL A 413 22.36 17.75 12.01
C VAL A 413 21.71 19.11 11.88
N ARG A 414 21.76 19.71 10.69
CA ARG A 414 21.17 21.02 10.43
C ARG A 414 20.81 21.19 8.95
N ILE A 415 19.67 21.80 8.68
CA ILE A 415 19.29 22.27 7.34
C ILE A 415 19.00 23.77 7.47
N ASN A 416 19.75 24.59 6.74
CA ASN A 416 19.81 26.04 6.89
C ASN A 416 20.10 26.43 8.35
N SER A 417 19.13 27.06 9.02
CA SER A 417 19.21 27.45 10.44
C SER A 417 18.50 26.47 11.38
N ILE A 418 17.88 25.40 10.86
CA ILE A 418 17.03 24.49 11.64
C ILE A 418 17.83 23.25 12.04
N LEU A 419 17.89 22.97 13.35
CA LEU A 419 18.48 21.75 13.88
C LEU A 419 17.61 20.54 13.54
N ILE A 420 18.27 19.46 13.14
CA ILE A 420 17.63 18.20 12.75
C ILE A 420 17.88 17.16 13.84
N HIS A 421 16.81 16.56 14.33
CA HIS A 421 16.83 15.57 15.41
C HIS A 421 16.60 14.15 14.91
N ASP A 422 15.77 14.00 13.88
CA ASP A 422 15.35 12.72 13.34
C ASP A 422 15.19 12.74 11.82
N ARG A 423 15.05 11.53 11.25
CA ARG A 423 14.90 11.30 9.82
C ARG A 423 13.62 11.90 9.22
N PRO A 424 12.43 11.75 9.81
CA PRO A 424 11.22 12.39 9.29
C PRO A 424 11.37 13.91 9.17
N GLN A 425 11.93 14.56 10.18
CA GLN A 425 12.17 16.01 10.15
C GLN A 425 13.12 16.41 9.02
N ALA A 426 14.19 15.65 8.79
CA ALA A 426 15.09 15.87 7.67
C ALA A 426 14.36 15.76 6.33
N ARG A 427 13.57 14.69 6.15
CA ARG A 427 12.80 14.42 4.92
C ARG A 427 11.81 15.54 4.63
N ASP A 428 11.04 16.00 5.63
CA ASP A 428 10.04 17.06 5.47
C ASP A 428 10.68 18.39 5.03
N LEU A 429 11.80 18.77 5.66
CA LEU A 429 12.49 20.01 5.33
C LEU A 429 13.16 19.94 3.95
N LEU A 430 13.76 18.80 3.59
CA LEU A 430 14.35 18.61 2.26
C LEU A 430 13.27 18.61 1.16
N ALA A 431 12.12 17.97 1.40
CA ALA A 431 10.98 18.01 0.48
C ALA A 431 10.46 19.44 0.28
N THR A 432 10.28 20.17 1.38
CA THR A 432 9.86 21.57 1.36
C THR A 432 10.85 22.43 0.56
N LEU A 433 12.16 22.25 0.77
CA LEU A 433 13.20 22.95 0.02
C LEU A 433 13.15 22.64 -1.47
N GLN A 434 12.96 21.38 -1.85
CA GLN A 434 12.87 20.98 -3.25
C GLN A 434 11.66 21.60 -3.97
N GLN A 435 10.54 21.77 -3.27
CA GLN A 435 9.33 22.42 -3.80
C GLN A 435 9.42 23.95 -3.82
N SER A 436 10.35 24.54 -3.08
CA SER A 436 10.53 25.99 -3.02
C SER A 436 11.22 26.57 -4.26
N GLU A 437 11.17 27.90 -4.40
CA GLU A 437 11.93 28.65 -5.42
C GLU A 437 13.41 28.87 -5.02
N ALA A 438 13.86 28.33 -3.88
CA ALA A 438 15.22 28.48 -3.43
C ALA A 438 16.21 27.92 -4.46
N ARG A 439 17.30 28.67 -4.70
CA ARG A 439 18.38 28.24 -5.60
C ARG A 439 19.52 27.55 -4.87
N THR A 440 19.61 27.75 -3.57
CA THR A 440 20.69 27.24 -2.73
C THR A 440 20.15 26.83 -1.37
N ALA A 441 20.76 25.82 -0.76
CA ALA A 441 20.49 25.42 0.62
C ALA A 441 21.81 25.10 1.34
N THR A 442 21.85 25.32 2.65
CA THR A 442 22.99 24.94 3.49
C THR A 442 22.62 23.68 4.28
N VAL A 443 23.47 22.66 4.26
CA VAL A 443 23.26 21.42 5.01
C VAL A 443 24.47 21.18 5.92
N GLY A 444 24.23 21.18 7.22
CA GLY A 444 25.21 20.80 8.23
C GLY A 444 25.16 19.30 8.49
N VAL A 445 26.30 18.64 8.39
CA VAL A 445 26.43 17.19 8.59
C VAL A 445 27.50 16.85 9.60
N GLN A 446 27.30 15.75 10.31
CA GLN A 446 28.32 15.09 11.11
C GLN A 446 28.96 13.98 10.28
N ARG A 447 30.25 14.11 9.99
CA ARG A 447 31.08 13.12 9.29
C ARG A 447 32.14 12.59 10.25
N GLY A 448 31.92 11.40 10.80
CA GLY A 448 32.74 10.89 11.89
C GLY A 448 32.71 11.84 13.10
N HIS A 449 33.86 12.38 13.50
CA HIS A 449 33.98 13.33 14.61
C HIS A 449 33.90 14.80 14.19
N GLN A 450 33.79 15.09 12.90
CA GLN A 450 33.79 16.46 12.39
C GLN A 450 32.38 16.90 12.01
N THR A 451 32.05 18.15 12.32
CA THR A 451 30.86 18.83 11.80
C THR A 451 31.27 19.67 10.60
N LEU A 452 30.64 19.42 9.46
CA LEU A 452 30.89 20.11 8.20
C LEU A 452 29.62 20.85 7.76
N GLU A 453 29.80 21.94 7.03
CA GLU A 453 28.71 22.69 6.42
C GLU A 453 28.89 22.67 4.90
N MET A 454 27.87 22.18 4.20
CA MET A 454 27.86 22.06 2.74
C MET A 454 26.86 23.06 2.15
N SER A 455 27.25 23.76 1.08
CA SER A 455 26.34 24.61 0.31
C SER A 455 25.93 23.87 -0.95
N LEU A 456 24.63 23.62 -1.09
CA LEU A 456 24.02 22.93 -2.22
C LEU A 456 23.48 23.95 -3.21
N ASP A 457 23.82 23.80 -4.49
CA ASP A 457 23.17 24.51 -5.59
C ASP A 457 22.00 23.67 -6.10
N LEU A 458 20.78 24.11 -5.81
CA LEU A 458 19.54 23.38 -6.11
C LEU A 458 19.18 23.43 -7.61
N THR A 459 19.85 24.29 -8.39
CA THR A 459 19.64 24.42 -9.83
C THR A 459 20.53 23.50 -10.64
N ARG A 460 21.62 23.00 -10.05
CA ARG A 460 22.59 22.13 -10.73
C ARG A 460 22.23 20.68 -10.52
N ASN A 461 21.87 20.01 -11.61
CA ASN A 461 21.68 18.57 -11.65
C ASN A 461 21.83 18.02 -13.07
N SER A 462 21.97 16.71 -13.18
CA SER A 462 21.87 15.99 -14.45
C SER A 462 21.44 14.53 -14.22
N TYR A 463 21.19 13.80 -15.32
CA TYR A 463 20.86 12.38 -15.29
C TYR A 463 21.84 11.58 -14.41
N PRO A 464 21.39 10.59 -13.61
CA PRO A 464 20.03 10.06 -13.52
C PRO A 464 19.08 10.86 -12.62
N TYR A 465 19.53 11.91 -11.94
CA TYR A 465 18.65 12.75 -11.12
C TYR A 465 17.67 13.54 -11.99
N SER A 466 16.44 13.68 -11.51
CA SER A 466 15.44 14.61 -12.05
C SER A 466 14.63 15.24 -10.92
N ARG A 467 14.54 16.58 -10.91
CA ARG A 467 13.79 17.32 -9.88
C ARG A 467 12.31 16.93 -9.82
N ASP A 468 11.73 16.52 -10.94
CA ASP A 468 10.33 16.11 -11.03
C ASP A 468 10.09 14.70 -10.46
N MET A 469 11.14 13.86 -10.39
CA MET A 469 11.03 12.43 -10.06
C MET A 469 11.61 12.12 -8.68
N ASP A 470 12.70 12.79 -8.34
CA ASP A 470 13.43 12.59 -7.11
C ASP A 470 12.76 13.25 -5.93
N ASN A 471 13.14 12.81 -4.74
CA ASN A 471 12.83 13.48 -3.50
C ASN A 471 14.12 13.89 -2.78
N TYR A 472 13.98 14.79 -1.82
CA TYR A 472 15.00 15.11 -0.85
C TYR A 472 16.34 15.54 -1.47
N LEU A 473 16.31 16.23 -2.62
CA LEU A 473 17.50 16.71 -3.33
C LEU A 473 18.47 15.59 -3.76
N GLY A 474 17.96 14.36 -3.91
CA GLY A 474 18.70 13.17 -4.29
C GLY A 474 19.34 12.43 -3.11
N ILE A 475 18.98 12.78 -1.87
CA ILE A 475 19.39 12.06 -0.66
C ILE A 475 18.49 10.84 -0.47
N VAL A 476 19.10 9.68 -0.32
CA VAL A 476 18.41 8.42 -0.01
C VAL A 476 18.61 8.09 1.46
N PHE A 477 17.51 7.88 2.18
CA PHE A 477 17.49 7.44 3.58
C PHE A 477 17.05 5.97 3.69
N ALA A 478 17.31 5.34 4.83
CA ALA A 478 16.71 4.06 5.17
C ALA A 478 15.34 4.29 5.81
N GLY A 479 14.22 4.07 5.13
CA GLY A 479 12.90 4.19 5.75
C GLY A 479 12.40 5.64 5.84
N THR A 480 11.09 5.81 6.06
CA THR A 480 10.47 7.09 6.43
C THR A 480 10.91 7.56 7.80
N GLY A 481 11.14 6.63 8.71
CA GLY A 481 11.29 6.90 10.13
C GLY A 481 9.95 7.04 10.85
N LEU A 482 10.01 7.10 12.18
CA LEU A 482 8.85 7.25 13.08
C LEU A 482 8.75 8.71 13.53
N ARG A 483 7.57 9.34 13.42
CA ARG A 483 7.43 10.77 13.74
C ARG A 483 7.21 10.95 15.23
N THR A 484 7.77 12.02 15.78
CA THR A 484 7.51 12.42 17.18
C THR A 484 6.01 12.70 17.42
N SER A 485 5.31 13.26 16.42
CA SER A 485 3.86 13.50 16.47
C SER A 485 3.05 12.24 16.70
N ASP A 486 3.50 11.08 16.21
CA ASP A 486 2.78 9.81 16.38
C ASP A 486 2.77 9.41 17.87
N ILE A 487 3.86 9.70 18.59
CA ILE A 487 3.93 9.43 20.03
C ILE A 487 3.10 10.46 20.82
N GLU A 488 3.01 11.70 20.35
CA GLU A 488 2.13 12.72 20.95
C GLU A 488 0.66 12.35 20.79
N SER A 489 0.23 11.92 19.60
CA SER A 489 -1.14 11.44 19.37
C SER A 489 -1.46 10.21 20.22
N LEU A 490 -0.50 9.30 20.41
CA LEU A 490 -0.66 8.18 21.34
C LEU A 490 -0.95 8.66 22.77
N ARG A 491 -0.28 9.71 23.25
CA ARG A 491 -0.55 10.30 24.58
C ARG A 491 -1.98 10.81 24.68
N GLU A 492 -2.43 11.54 23.66
CA GLU A 492 -3.77 12.14 23.64
C GLU A 492 -4.86 11.08 23.74
N ILE A 493 -4.70 9.95 23.02
CA ILE A 493 -5.61 8.80 23.10
C ILE A 493 -5.67 8.25 24.54
N ILE A 494 -4.51 8.03 25.17
CA ILE A 494 -4.42 7.45 26.53
C ILE A 494 -5.04 8.39 27.57
N GLU A 495 -4.73 9.68 27.50
CA GLU A 495 -5.23 10.69 28.43
C GLU A 495 -6.74 10.92 28.29
N ALA A 496 -7.26 10.96 27.06
CA ALA A 496 -8.69 11.14 26.78
C ALA A 496 -9.54 9.99 27.34
N ARG A 497 -9.06 8.75 27.20
CA ARG A 497 -9.76 7.54 27.70
C ARG A 497 -9.58 7.29 29.20
N ARG A 498 -8.68 8.04 29.88
CA ARG A 498 -8.39 7.94 31.33
C ARG A 498 -8.05 6.51 31.78
N VAL A 499 -7.37 5.76 30.92
CA VAL A 499 -7.01 4.36 31.15
C VAL A 499 -5.70 4.24 31.93
N LYS A 500 -5.49 3.10 32.61
CA LYS A 500 -4.27 2.83 33.37
C LYS A 500 -3.39 1.77 32.71
N ARG A 501 -3.98 0.75 32.08
CA ARG A 501 -3.25 -0.33 31.40
C ARG A 501 -3.50 -0.29 29.90
N VAL A 502 -2.44 -0.06 29.14
CA VAL A 502 -2.49 0.08 27.69
C VAL A 502 -1.69 -1.05 27.05
N LEU A 503 -2.28 -1.71 26.06
CA LEU A 503 -1.58 -2.64 25.18
C LEU A 503 -1.44 -2.01 23.79
N PHE A 504 -0.21 -1.74 23.37
CA PHE A 504 0.10 -1.28 22.03
C PHE A 504 0.53 -2.46 21.14
N LEU A 505 -0.13 -2.63 20.00
CA LEU A 505 0.18 -3.68 19.03
C LEU A 505 1.05 -3.11 17.90
N SER A 506 2.35 -3.44 17.92
CA SER A 506 3.31 -3.03 16.88
C SER A 506 3.65 -4.18 15.94
N SER A 507 4.46 -3.96 14.90
CA SER A 507 5.02 -5.05 14.08
C SER A 507 6.39 -5.50 14.61
N GLU A 508 6.84 -6.70 14.24
CA GLU A 508 8.16 -7.19 14.65
C GLU A 508 9.30 -6.26 14.20
N LEU A 509 9.18 -5.67 13.00
CA LEU A 509 10.19 -4.76 12.46
C LEU A 509 10.15 -3.36 13.08
N MET A 510 8.97 -2.85 13.45
CA MET A 510 8.80 -1.50 13.99
C MET A 510 9.01 -1.44 15.51
N LYS A 511 8.72 -2.54 16.23
CA LYS A 511 8.81 -2.59 17.70
C LYS A 511 10.11 -2.01 18.27
N PRO A 512 11.32 -2.34 17.77
CA PRO A 512 12.56 -1.79 18.33
C PRO A 512 12.70 -0.27 18.16
N THR A 513 12.31 0.27 17.01
CA THR A 513 12.33 1.72 16.75
C THR A 513 11.31 2.43 17.64
N PHE A 514 10.10 1.87 17.74
CA PHE A 514 9.05 2.41 18.60
C PHE A 514 9.44 2.42 20.08
N GLU A 515 10.01 1.34 20.60
CA GLU A 515 10.51 1.25 21.98
C GLU A 515 11.59 2.28 22.28
N GLN A 516 12.52 2.50 21.34
CA GLN A 516 13.54 3.54 21.48
C GLN A 516 12.91 4.94 21.51
N CYS A 517 12.05 5.27 20.55
CA CYS A 517 11.39 6.58 20.49
C CYS A 517 10.50 6.84 21.70
N LEU A 518 9.79 5.82 22.20
CA LEU A 518 8.99 5.92 23.42
C LEU A 518 9.86 6.19 24.66
N THR A 519 11.05 5.58 24.73
CA THR A 519 12.01 5.79 25.81
C THR A 519 12.62 7.20 25.75
N GLU A 520 13.02 7.67 24.56
CA GLU A 520 13.62 8.99 24.34
C GLU A 520 12.62 10.14 24.56
N SER A 521 11.34 9.91 24.29
CA SER A 521 10.27 10.93 24.42
C SER A 521 9.73 11.10 25.85
N HIS A 522 10.12 10.23 26.79
CA HIS A 522 9.61 10.22 28.17
C HIS A 522 8.09 10.01 28.29
N LEU A 523 7.44 9.42 27.27
CA LEU A 523 5.99 9.45 27.10
C LEU A 523 5.17 8.52 28.01
N PRO A 524 5.68 7.40 28.55
CA PRO A 524 5.07 6.81 29.72
C PRO A 524 5.72 7.41 30.97
N ASP A 525 5.00 8.31 31.63
CA ASP A 525 5.17 8.44 33.07
C ASP A 525 4.75 7.09 33.67
N LYS A 526 5.74 6.21 33.89
CA LYS A 526 5.53 4.85 34.40
C LYS A 526 4.87 4.85 35.79
N SER A 527 4.77 6.01 36.45
CA SER A 527 3.99 6.16 37.68
C SER A 527 2.49 6.30 37.45
N LYS A 528 2.06 6.65 36.22
CA LYS A 528 0.66 6.86 35.84
C LYS A 528 0.06 5.72 35.02
N TYR A 529 0.84 5.08 34.16
CA TYR A 529 0.36 4.07 33.21
C TYR A 529 1.24 2.83 33.17
N GLU A 530 0.62 1.66 33.06
CA GLU A 530 1.25 0.40 32.67
C GLU A 530 1.11 0.25 31.15
N PHE A 531 2.23 0.19 30.44
CA PHE A 531 2.27 0.22 28.99
C PHE A 531 3.05 -1.01 28.48
N ASP A 532 2.33 -1.93 27.84
CA ASP A 532 2.89 -3.14 27.23
C ASP A 532 2.90 -3.02 25.69
N ILE A 533 3.94 -3.56 25.06
CA ILE A 533 4.07 -3.62 23.60
C ILE A 533 4.14 -5.07 23.15
N ALA A 534 3.14 -5.51 22.39
CA ALA A 534 3.11 -6.82 21.74
C ALA A 534 3.26 -6.69 20.22
N ALA A 535 3.79 -7.75 19.60
CA ALA A 535 3.86 -7.86 18.15
C ALA A 535 2.97 -9.03 17.71
N PRO A 536 1.81 -8.79 17.06
CA PRO A 536 1.00 -9.85 16.50
C PRO A 536 1.79 -10.65 15.47
N LYS A 537 1.60 -11.97 15.48
CA LYS A 537 2.16 -12.84 14.44
C LYS A 537 1.26 -12.78 13.22
N ASN A 538 1.85 -12.74 12.03
CA ASN A 538 1.10 -12.83 10.78
C ASN A 538 0.72 -14.31 10.53
N GLN A 539 -0.42 -14.74 11.05
CA GLN A 539 -0.92 -16.11 10.89
C GLN A 539 -1.71 -16.27 9.60
N PHE A 540 -2.42 -15.20 9.18
CA PHE A 540 -3.24 -15.21 7.98
C PHE A 540 -2.44 -15.46 6.70
N PHE A 541 -1.36 -14.70 6.46
CA PHE A 541 -0.45 -14.99 5.36
C PHE A 541 0.54 -16.10 5.74
N GLY A 542 0.96 -16.17 6.99
CA GLY A 542 1.91 -17.16 7.48
C GLY A 542 3.25 -17.13 6.74
N GLY A 543 3.91 -18.29 6.66
CA GLY A 543 5.22 -18.42 6.03
C GLY A 543 6.29 -17.69 6.81
N ASN A 544 7.00 -16.77 6.15
CA ASN A 544 8.05 -15.95 6.77
C ASN A 544 7.77 -14.44 6.63
N ILE A 545 6.50 -14.07 6.45
CA ILE A 545 6.07 -12.67 6.30
C ILE A 545 6.16 -11.93 7.63
N LEU A 546 6.84 -10.78 7.62
CA LEU A 546 7.07 -9.93 8.81
C LEU A 546 6.43 -8.53 8.70
N MET A 547 5.73 -8.25 7.60
CA MET A 547 5.15 -6.93 7.33
C MET A 547 3.90 -6.70 8.19
N GLY A 548 3.94 -5.64 9.01
CA GLY A 548 2.82 -5.28 9.90
C GLY A 548 1.56 -4.85 9.15
N ASP A 549 1.72 -4.23 7.98
CA ASP A 549 0.59 -3.79 7.14
C ASP A 549 -0.17 -4.96 6.49
N LEU A 550 0.36 -6.18 6.60
CA LEU A 550 -0.29 -7.41 6.15
C LEU A 550 -0.97 -8.17 7.31
N LEU A 551 -1.02 -7.60 8.52
CA LEU A 551 -1.80 -8.15 9.62
C LEU A 551 -3.29 -7.90 9.40
N VAL A 552 -4.10 -8.91 9.69
CA VAL A 552 -5.57 -8.84 9.59
C VAL A 552 -6.21 -8.82 10.98
N VAL A 553 -7.49 -8.46 11.06
CA VAL A 553 -8.29 -8.41 12.30
C VAL A 553 -8.11 -9.68 13.15
N GLN A 554 -8.07 -10.84 12.51
CA GLN A 554 -7.87 -12.12 13.23
C GLN A 554 -6.51 -12.21 13.93
N ASP A 555 -5.43 -11.75 13.29
CA ASP A 555 -4.09 -11.76 13.89
C ASP A 555 -4.04 -10.91 15.17
N PHE A 556 -4.74 -9.78 15.18
CA PHE A 556 -4.86 -8.91 16.35
C PHE A 556 -5.69 -9.54 17.47
N ILE A 557 -6.83 -10.15 17.13
CA ILE A 557 -7.70 -10.85 18.10
C ILE A 557 -6.93 -11.97 18.79
N ASP A 558 -6.21 -12.79 18.03
CA ASP A 558 -5.44 -13.91 18.57
C ASP A 558 -4.32 -13.42 19.48
N CYS A 559 -3.60 -12.35 19.07
CA CYS A 559 -2.57 -11.71 19.89
C CYS A 559 -3.13 -11.19 21.23
N ILE A 560 -4.30 -10.55 21.22
CA ILE A 560 -4.95 -10.03 22.44
C ILE A 560 -5.37 -11.17 23.36
N ARG A 561 -5.95 -12.24 22.81
CA ARG A 561 -6.35 -13.44 23.58
C ARG A 561 -5.13 -14.10 24.23
N ASP A 562 -4.05 -14.27 23.48
CA ASP A 562 -2.78 -14.80 23.99
C ASP A 562 -2.20 -13.92 25.09
N TYR A 563 -2.20 -12.60 24.90
CA TYR A 563 -1.72 -11.63 25.90
C TYR A 563 -2.50 -11.76 27.22
N VAL A 564 -3.84 -11.77 27.16
CA VAL A 564 -4.69 -11.88 28.35
C VAL A 564 -4.47 -13.21 29.07
N SER A 565 -4.34 -14.30 28.31
CA SER A 565 -4.06 -15.64 28.83
C SER A 565 -2.71 -15.69 29.56
N GLN A 566 -1.66 -15.10 28.99
CA GLN A 566 -0.31 -15.11 29.54
C GLN A 566 -0.12 -14.18 30.74
N LYS A 567 -0.70 -12.97 30.69
CA LYS A 567 -0.55 -11.95 31.75
C LYS A 567 -1.50 -12.15 32.93
N GLY A 568 -2.63 -12.83 32.71
CA GLY A 568 -3.64 -13.06 33.74
C GLY A 568 -4.50 -11.83 34.07
N TYR A 569 -4.39 -10.74 33.30
CA TYR A 569 -5.24 -9.56 33.40
C TYR A 569 -5.59 -9.03 32.01
N ARG A 570 -6.66 -8.22 31.95
CA ARG A 570 -7.09 -7.52 30.72
C ARG A 570 -6.52 -6.09 30.69
N PRO A 571 -6.07 -5.61 29.52
CA PRO A 571 -5.77 -4.19 29.34
C PRO A 571 -7.09 -3.39 29.35
N ASP A 572 -7.00 -2.11 29.71
CA ASP A 572 -8.14 -1.19 29.69
C ASP A 572 -8.41 -0.68 28.25
N LEU A 573 -7.37 -0.65 27.42
CA LEU A 573 -7.39 -0.19 26.05
C LEU A 573 -6.32 -0.90 25.21
N VAL A 574 -6.68 -1.29 23.99
CA VAL A 574 -5.75 -1.72 22.94
C VAL A 574 -5.60 -0.61 21.92
N ILE A 575 -4.37 -0.28 21.54
CA ILE A 575 -4.06 0.71 20.51
C ILE A 575 -3.32 0.02 19.37
N ILE A 576 -3.81 0.25 18.13
CA ILE A 576 -3.28 -0.38 16.93
C ILE A 576 -2.93 0.73 15.90
N PRO A 577 -1.75 0.70 15.26
CA PRO A 577 -1.46 1.56 14.12
C PRO A 577 -2.55 1.43 13.04
N SER A 578 -2.97 2.54 12.44
CA SER A 578 -4.04 2.51 11.43
C SER A 578 -3.59 1.92 10.09
N SER A 579 -2.28 1.74 9.86
CA SER A 579 -1.71 1.36 8.57
C SER A 579 -2.28 0.07 7.95
N PRO A 580 -2.58 -1.03 8.68
CA PRO A 580 -3.20 -2.23 8.10
C PRO A 580 -4.66 -2.02 7.68
N PHE A 581 -5.29 -0.93 8.12
CA PHE A 581 -6.70 -0.59 7.89
C PHE A 581 -6.91 0.63 6.97
N ASN A 582 -5.82 1.25 6.51
CA ASN A 582 -5.84 2.50 5.73
C ASN A 582 -6.22 2.28 4.25
N LEU A 583 -5.98 1.08 3.69
CA LEU A 583 -6.04 0.82 2.24
C LEU A 583 -7.38 1.20 1.60
N SER A 584 -8.50 1.01 2.30
CA SER A 584 -9.82 1.37 1.78
C SER A 584 -10.36 2.72 2.26
N GLY A 585 -9.72 3.34 3.26
CA GLY A 585 -10.28 4.49 3.96
C GLY A 585 -11.49 4.17 4.86
N TRP A 586 -11.93 2.90 4.94
CA TRP A 586 -13.08 2.47 5.75
C TRP A 586 -12.70 1.74 7.04
N GLY A 587 -11.42 1.74 7.41
CA GLY A 587 -10.94 1.04 8.61
C GLY A 587 -11.06 -0.48 8.47
N ARG A 588 -10.86 -1.01 7.26
CA ARG A 588 -10.99 -2.44 6.95
C ARG A 588 -9.64 -3.07 6.62
N ASP A 589 -9.44 -4.30 7.06
CA ASP A 589 -8.27 -5.12 6.69
C ASP A 589 -8.43 -5.76 5.30
N LEU A 590 -7.40 -6.46 4.83
CA LEU A 590 -7.38 -7.17 3.53
C LEU A 590 -8.42 -8.28 3.38
N THR A 591 -9.06 -8.72 4.46
CA THR A 591 -10.20 -9.67 4.43
C THR A 591 -11.55 -8.95 4.34
N GLY A 592 -11.53 -7.61 4.40
CA GLY A 592 -12.68 -6.73 4.41
C GLY A 592 -13.35 -6.60 5.78
N ARG A 593 -12.74 -7.09 6.87
CA ARG A 593 -13.28 -6.93 8.23
C ARG A 593 -12.94 -5.55 8.78
N VAL A 594 -13.88 -4.95 9.51
CA VAL A 594 -13.68 -3.64 10.14
C VAL A 594 -12.89 -3.83 11.43
N TYR A 595 -11.95 -2.93 11.75
CA TYR A 595 -11.13 -3.02 12.96
C TYR A 595 -11.95 -3.11 14.27
N LEU A 596 -13.17 -2.55 14.28
CA LEU A 596 -14.11 -2.62 15.41
C LEU A 596 -14.53 -4.06 15.76
N ASP A 597 -14.38 -5.01 14.83
CA ASP A 597 -14.60 -6.43 15.13
C ASP A 597 -13.65 -6.95 16.21
N ILE A 598 -12.45 -6.35 16.35
CA ILE A 598 -11.50 -6.68 17.41
C ILE A 598 -12.13 -6.40 18.78
N GLU A 599 -12.75 -5.23 18.97
CA GLU A 599 -13.45 -4.90 20.22
C GLU A 599 -14.68 -5.78 20.42
N ARG A 600 -15.44 -6.07 19.35
CA ARG A 600 -16.63 -6.94 19.40
C ARG A 600 -16.26 -8.34 19.91
N GLU A 601 -15.16 -8.92 19.42
CA GLU A 601 -14.74 -10.27 19.76
C GLU A 601 -13.93 -10.41 21.03
N THR A 602 -13.15 -9.40 21.40
CA THR A 602 -12.30 -9.45 22.61
C THR A 602 -13.01 -8.86 23.84
N GLY A 603 -14.02 -8.01 23.62
CA GLY A 603 -14.68 -7.23 24.65
C GLY A 603 -13.77 -6.18 25.30
N ILE A 604 -12.64 -5.85 24.67
CA ILE A 604 -11.68 -4.84 25.13
C ILE A 604 -11.76 -3.65 24.19
N PRO A 605 -11.86 -2.40 24.69
CA PRO A 605 -11.86 -1.21 23.85
C PRO A 605 -10.65 -1.15 22.91
N VAL A 606 -10.88 -0.77 21.65
CA VAL A 606 -9.84 -0.66 20.62
C VAL A 606 -9.83 0.74 20.01
N GLU A 607 -8.64 1.31 19.87
CA GLU A 607 -8.43 2.60 19.19
C GLU A 607 -7.35 2.48 18.12
N LEU A 608 -7.52 3.25 17.03
CA LEU A 608 -6.51 3.36 16.00
C LEU A 608 -5.58 4.54 16.29
N LEU A 609 -4.27 4.30 16.27
CA LEU A 609 -3.28 5.36 16.17
C LEU A 609 -3.12 5.71 14.68
N HIS A 610 -3.67 6.84 14.27
CA HIS A 610 -3.54 7.30 12.89
C HIS A 610 -2.08 7.52 12.52
N CYS A 611 -1.59 6.73 11.56
CA CYS A 611 -0.23 6.82 11.06
C CYS A 611 -0.19 6.58 9.56
N ALA A 612 0.83 7.14 8.90
CA ALA A 612 1.09 6.83 7.50
C ALA A 612 1.56 5.38 7.36
N THR A 613 1.12 4.71 6.30
CA THR A 613 1.67 3.40 5.92
C THR A 613 3.14 3.58 5.52
N MET A 614 4.03 2.81 6.12
CA MET A 614 5.46 2.86 5.84
C MET A 614 5.78 1.87 4.72
N TYR A 615 5.61 2.32 3.47
CA TYR A 615 5.85 1.54 2.25
C TYR A 615 7.35 1.33 1.94
N GLU A 616 8.19 1.09 2.96
CA GLU A 616 9.66 1.01 2.81
C GLU A 616 10.27 -0.30 3.33
#